data_AF-A0A540K552-F1
#
_entry.id   AF-A0A540K552-F1
#
_cell.length_a   1.000
_cell.length_b   1.000
_cell.length_c   1.000
_cell.angle_alpha   90.00
_cell.angle_beta   90.00
_cell.angle_gamma   90.00
#
_symmetry.space_group_name_H-M   'P 1'
#
loop_
_entity.id
_entity.type
_entity.pdbx_description
1 polymer ?
#
loop_
_entity_poly.entity_id
_entity_poly.type
_entity_poly.pdbx_seq_one_letter_code
_entity_poly.pdbx_strand_id
1 'polypeptide(L)'
;MRWQHQDPSFNLPWKRDTFPIFSESSPLYHTLEKPEPLTPEEERDLELVHQRLLKLSQKCAEANVPLSVDAEYTSIQPAIDYLTYSSAIIYNKDDHPIVYGTLQAYLKDAKERLLLATKAADKMGVPMGFKVVRGAYMSSEGKLASSLGCKSPIHDCIEDTHACYNDCASFMLERIANGSDAVVLATHNMESGRLAMAKAHEIGVGKVHQKLEFAQLYGMAESLSFGLKNSGFQVSKYMPFGPIQLVLPYLLRRAEENRGLLSASSHDRKLTRLFYWGTDPCFLGLLPWQSTASAAALLTVFKIVLLPSAEGI
;
A
#
# COMPACT_ATOMS: atom_id res chain seq x y z
N MET A 1 -21.17 3.61 6.55
CA MET A 1 -19.99 3.62 7.44
C MET A 1 -19.60 5.01 7.93
N ARG A 2 -19.38 6.02 7.07
CA ARG A 2 -19.12 7.40 7.54
C ARG A 2 -20.21 7.93 8.46
N TRP A 3 -21.47 7.74 8.08
CA TRP A 3 -22.60 8.11 8.92
C TRP A 3 -22.59 7.43 10.28
N GLN A 4 -22.35 6.10 10.33
CA GLN A 4 -22.19 5.36 11.59
C GLN A 4 -21.05 5.89 12.48
N HIS A 5 -19.99 6.46 11.90
CA HIS A 5 -18.91 7.06 12.68
C HIS A 5 -19.36 8.37 13.36
N GLN A 6 -20.22 9.16 12.69
CA GLN A 6 -20.81 10.38 13.27
C GLN A 6 -21.95 10.06 14.26
N ASP A 7 -22.74 9.03 13.95
CA ASP A 7 -23.85 8.55 14.75
C ASP A 7 -23.68 7.05 15.04
N PRO A 8 -23.01 6.70 16.16
CA PRO A 8 -22.78 5.31 16.55
C PRO A 8 -24.06 4.51 16.79
N SER A 9 -25.23 5.17 16.96
CA SER A 9 -26.52 4.48 17.08
C SER A 9 -27.01 3.91 15.73
N PHE A 10 -26.45 4.38 14.62
CA PHE A 10 -26.80 3.91 13.29
C PHE A 10 -26.27 2.49 13.05
N ASN A 11 -27.19 1.52 13.03
CA ASN A 11 -26.85 0.12 12.82
C ASN A 11 -26.66 -0.20 11.32
N LEU A 12 -25.64 -0.99 11.01
CA LEU A 12 -25.36 -1.51 9.67
C LEU A 12 -25.44 -3.04 9.73
N PRO A 13 -26.61 -3.65 9.41
CA PRO A 13 -26.83 -5.08 9.65
C PRO A 13 -25.91 -6.00 8.86
N TRP A 14 -25.43 -5.55 7.70
CA TRP A 14 -24.47 -6.25 6.85
C TRP A 14 -23.01 -6.13 7.30
N LYS A 15 -22.71 -5.26 8.28
CA LYS A 15 -21.33 -4.93 8.66
C LYS A 15 -20.73 -6.05 9.51
N ARG A 16 -19.64 -6.62 9.02
CA ARG A 16 -18.82 -7.63 9.70
C ARG A 16 -17.79 -6.99 10.63
N ASP A 17 -17.14 -7.81 11.45
CA ASP A 17 -16.01 -7.38 12.28
C ASP A 17 -14.88 -6.81 11.42
N THR A 18 -14.32 -5.70 11.89
CA THR A 18 -13.29 -4.91 11.20
C THR A 18 -12.55 -4.04 12.22
N PHE A 19 -11.37 -3.54 11.86
CA PHE A 19 -10.66 -2.56 12.68
C PHE A 19 -11.19 -1.14 12.42
N PRO A 20 -10.89 -0.16 13.30
CA PRO A 20 -11.23 1.24 13.05
C PRO A 20 -10.69 1.72 11.70
N ILE A 21 -11.60 2.14 10.82
CA ILE A 21 -11.30 2.69 9.48
C ILE A 21 -11.29 4.23 9.47
N PHE A 22 -11.81 4.86 10.52
CA PHE A 22 -11.84 6.30 10.69
C PHE A 22 -11.12 6.69 11.97
N SER A 23 -10.67 7.93 11.98
CA SER A 23 -10.12 8.65 13.12
C SER A 23 -10.86 9.98 13.30
N GLU A 24 -10.62 10.69 14.40
CA GLU A 24 -11.33 11.95 14.66
C GLU A 24 -11.02 13.02 13.59
N SER A 25 -9.82 12.94 12.97
CA SER A 25 -9.40 13.83 11.89
C SER A 25 -9.82 13.37 10.49
N SER A 26 -10.52 12.24 10.36
CA SER A 26 -10.88 11.68 9.05
C SER A 26 -11.91 12.56 8.30
N PRO A 27 -11.76 12.72 6.97
CA PRO A 27 -12.70 13.51 6.17
C PRO A 27 -14.05 12.81 6.01
N LEU A 28 -15.12 13.47 6.47
CA LEU A 28 -16.49 12.93 6.41
C LEU A 28 -17.40 13.63 5.39
N TYR A 29 -16.90 14.64 4.68
CA TYR A 29 -17.67 15.46 3.73
C TYR A 29 -18.24 14.69 2.52
N HIS A 30 -17.86 13.42 2.33
CA HIS A 30 -18.46 12.52 1.33
C HIS A 30 -19.86 12.02 1.73
N THR A 31 -20.29 12.23 2.98
CA THR A 31 -21.58 11.77 3.49
C THR A 31 -22.11 12.79 4.49
N LEU A 32 -22.69 13.87 3.97
CA LEU A 32 -23.23 14.98 4.76
C LEU A 32 -24.64 14.71 5.29
N GLU A 33 -25.37 13.84 4.60
CA GLU A 33 -26.74 13.46 4.92
C GLU A 33 -26.81 11.97 5.25
N LYS A 34 -27.86 11.59 5.98
CA LYS A 34 -28.12 10.21 6.34
C LYS A 34 -28.31 9.40 5.07
N PRO A 35 -27.48 8.38 4.80
CA PRO A 35 -27.66 7.55 3.62
C PRO A 35 -28.88 6.66 3.79
N GLU A 36 -29.53 6.36 2.69
CA GLU A 36 -30.51 5.27 2.64
C GLU A 36 -29.84 3.93 2.97
N PRO A 37 -30.57 2.97 3.55
CA PRO A 37 -30.09 1.60 3.67
C PRO A 37 -29.75 1.00 2.31
N LEU A 38 -28.83 0.04 2.28
CA LEU A 38 -28.57 -0.72 1.06
C LEU A 38 -29.83 -1.47 0.64
N THR A 39 -30.09 -1.47 -0.65
CA THR A 39 -31.11 -2.33 -1.25
C THR A 39 -30.70 -3.80 -1.14
N PRO A 40 -31.65 -4.75 -1.21
CA PRO A 40 -31.32 -6.19 -1.20
C PRO A 40 -30.36 -6.61 -2.32
N GLU A 41 -30.31 -5.87 -3.43
CA GLU A 41 -29.37 -6.10 -4.52
C GLU A 41 -27.96 -5.63 -4.15
N GLU A 42 -27.82 -4.42 -3.61
CA GLU A 42 -26.53 -3.90 -3.13
C GLU A 42 -25.95 -4.71 -1.98
N GLU A 43 -26.78 -5.26 -1.08
CA GLU A 43 -26.32 -6.19 -0.05
C GLU A 43 -25.78 -7.49 -0.64
N ARG A 44 -26.42 -8.02 -1.69
CA ARG A 44 -25.90 -9.19 -2.43
C ARG A 44 -24.58 -8.89 -3.13
N ASP A 45 -24.46 -7.72 -3.76
CA ASP A 45 -23.23 -7.31 -4.43
C ASP A 45 -22.08 -7.14 -3.43
N LEU A 46 -22.35 -6.54 -2.27
CA LEU A 46 -21.39 -6.43 -1.18
C LEU A 46 -20.94 -7.82 -0.68
N GLU A 47 -21.87 -8.75 -0.53
CA GLU A 47 -21.58 -10.14 -0.16
C GLU A 47 -20.68 -10.83 -1.20
N LEU A 48 -20.96 -10.64 -2.50
CA LEU A 48 -20.13 -11.17 -3.58
C LEU A 48 -18.70 -10.61 -3.55
N VAL A 49 -18.54 -9.32 -3.22
CA VAL A 49 -17.22 -8.70 -3.06
C VAL A 49 -16.47 -9.31 -1.88
N HIS A 50 -17.13 -9.52 -0.74
CA HIS A 50 -16.54 -10.23 0.40
C HIS A 50 -16.08 -11.63 0.01
N GLN A 51 -16.93 -12.42 -0.65
CA GLN A 51 -16.59 -13.78 -1.06
C GLN A 51 -15.39 -13.83 -2.01
N ARG A 52 -15.30 -12.87 -2.95
CA ARG A 52 -14.15 -12.76 -3.87
C ARG A 52 -12.86 -12.47 -3.12
N LEU A 53 -12.87 -11.50 -2.20
CA LEU A 53 -11.68 -11.14 -1.42
C LEU A 53 -11.25 -12.28 -0.47
N LEU A 54 -12.21 -12.98 0.16
CA LEU A 54 -11.90 -14.14 1.00
C LEU A 54 -11.31 -15.28 0.19
N LYS A 55 -11.86 -15.59 -0.99
CA LYS A 55 -11.31 -16.61 -1.89
C LYS A 55 -9.87 -16.29 -2.31
N LEU A 56 -9.59 -15.02 -2.61
CA LEU A 56 -8.23 -14.56 -2.93
C LEU A 56 -7.30 -14.69 -1.73
N SER A 57 -7.74 -14.22 -0.55
CA SER A 57 -6.98 -14.29 0.69
C SER A 57 -6.67 -15.74 1.09
N GLN A 58 -7.63 -16.65 0.92
CA GLN A 58 -7.43 -18.08 1.12
C GLN A 58 -6.36 -18.64 0.19
N LYS A 59 -6.44 -18.34 -1.12
CA LYS A 59 -5.43 -18.82 -2.09
C LYS A 59 -4.04 -18.26 -1.80
N CYS A 60 -3.97 -17.02 -1.35
CA CYS A 60 -2.74 -16.37 -0.92
C CYS A 60 -2.17 -17.04 0.34
N ALA A 61 -3.00 -17.36 1.32
CA ALA A 61 -2.61 -18.09 2.53
C ALA A 61 -2.12 -19.52 2.21
N GLU A 62 -2.86 -20.27 1.38
CA GLU A 62 -2.48 -21.62 0.92
C GLU A 62 -1.13 -21.63 0.18
N ALA A 63 -0.85 -20.57 -0.59
CA ALA A 63 0.39 -20.42 -1.35
C ALA A 63 1.51 -19.71 -0.58
N ASN A 64 1.25 -19.23 0.64
CA ASN A 64 2.17 -18.41 1.43
C ASN A 64 2.69 -17.17 0.65
N VAL A 65 1.76 -16.47 -0.04
CA VAL A 65 2.05 -15.26 -0.82
C VAL A 65 1.27 -14.07 -0.22
N PRO A 66 1.93 -12.95 0.12
CA PRO A 66 1.24 -11.76 0.61
C PRO A 66 0.24 -11.18 -0.40
N LEU A 67 -0.96 -10.84 0.07
CA LEU A 67 -1.98 -10.11 -0.66
C LEU A 67 -1.99 -8.64 -0.21
N SER A 68 -1.50 -7.74 -1.06
CA SER A 68 -1.58 -6.29 -0.82
C SER A 68 -2.80 -5.68 -1.50
N VAL A 69 -3.72 -5.12 -0.71
CA VAL A 69 -4.90 -4.42 -1.21
C VAL A 69 -4.55 -2.94 -1.41
N ASP A 70 -4.66 -2.47 -2.66
CA ASP A 70 -4.34 -1.08 -3.01
C ASP A 70 -5.32 -0.08 -2.40
N ALA A 71 -4.82 1.11 -2.07
CA ALA A 71 -5.65 2.25 -1.67
C ALA A 71 -5.98 3.15 -2.87
N GLU A 72 -7.15 3.76 -2.85
CA GLU A 72 -7.72 4.57 -3.91
C GLU A 72 -8.12 5.97 -3.40
N TYR A 73 -9.23 6.49 -3.90
CA TYR A 73 -9.77 7.81 -3.53
C TYR A 73 -10.40 7.78 -2.14
N THR A 74 -10.37 8.92 -1.44
CA THR A 74 -10.94 9.04 -0.10
C THR A 74 -12.44 8.75 -0.06
N SER A 75 -13.15 8.86 -1.20
CA SER A 75 -14.59 8.54 -1.34
C SER A 75 -14.90 7.05 -1.13
N ILE A 76 -14.02 6.15 -1.59
CA ILE A 76 -14.20 4.70 -1.53
C ILE A 76 -13.27 4.00 -0.54
N GLN A 77 -12.20 4.67 -0.09
CA GLN A 77 -11.19 4.08 0.80
C GLN A 77 -11.77 3.40 2.05
N PRO A 78 -12.80 3.93 2.74
CA PRO A 78 -13.36 3.24 3.90
C PRO A 78 -13.98 1.87 3.59
N ALA A 79 -14.51 1.68 2.38
CA ALA A 79 -14.99 0.37 1.94
C ALA A 79 -13.84 -0.60 1.70
N ILE A 80 -12.76 -0.12 1.10
CA ILE A 80 -11.54 -0.90 0.87
C ILE A 80 -10.91 -1.32 2.21
N ASP A 81 -10.74 -0.38 3.14
CA ASP A 81 -10.18 -0.64 4.46
C ASP A 81 -11.06 -1.62 5.26
N TYR A 82 -12.39 -1.44 5.21
CA TYR A 82 -13.35 -2.35 5.83
C TYR A 82 -13.20 -3.79 5.33
N LEU A 83 -13.22 -4.00 4.01
CA LEU A 83 -13.08 -5.31 3.38
C LEU A 83 -11.72 -5.94 3.70
N THR A 84 -10.65 -5.13 3.67
CA THR A 84 -9.28 -5.55 3.93
C THR A 84 -9.11 -6.01 5.37
N TYR A 85 -9.55 -5.20 6.34
CA TYR A 85 -9.44 -5.52 7.76
C TYR A 85 -10.34 -6.69 8.17
N SER A 86 -11.55 -6.79 7.61
CA SER A 86 -12.41 -7.95 7.83
C SER A 86 -11.73 -9.24 7.33
N SER A 87 -11.05 -9.19 6.19
CA SER A 87 -10.27 -10.33 5.67
C SER A 87 -9.02 -10.60 6.49
N ALA A 88 -8.34 -9.56 6.99
CA ALA A 88 -7.16 -9.69 7.85
C ALA A 88 -7.48 -10.37 9.18
N ILE A 89 -8.62 -10.06 9.80
CA ILE A 89 -9.08 -10.74 11.04
C ILE A 89 -9.20 -12.26 10.83
N ILE A 90 -9.60 -12.69 9.63
CA ILE A 90 -9.78 -14.11 9.29
C ILE A 90 -8.44 -14.77 8.94
N TYR A 91 -7.59 -14.14 8.11
CA TYR A 91 -6.43 -14.80 7.51
C TYR A 91 -5.06 -14.42 8.08
N ASN A 92 -4.93 -13.31 8.82
CA ASN A 92 -3.67 -12.99 9.49
C ASN A 92 -3.61 -13.73 10.82
N LYS A 93 -2.67 -14.67 10.94
CA LYS A 93 -2.47 -15.55 12.11
C LYS A 93 -0.98 -15.73 12.39
N ASP A 94 -0.65 -16.14 13.61
CA ASP A 94 0.64 -16.76 13.99
C ASP A 94 1.88 -16.11 13.37
N ASP A 95 2.11 -14.83 13.69
CA ASP A 95 3.25 -14.01 13.23
C ASP A 95 3.41 -13.86 11.71
N HIS A 96 2.39 -14.22 10.94
CA HIS A 96 2.44 -14.22 9.48
C HIS A 96 1.23 -13.49 8.86
N PRO A 97 1.30 -12.15 8.73
CA PRO A 97 0.30 -11.40 7.96
C PRO A 97 0.28 -11.85 6.50
N ILE A 98 -0.90 -12.26 6.01
CA ILE A 98 -1.15 -12.55 4.60
C ILE A 98 -1.80 -11.36 3.90
N VAL A 99 -2.75 -10.69 4.56
CA VAL A 99 -3.51 -9.57 4.00
C VAL A 99 -2.90 -8.25 4.49
N TYR A 100 -2.53 -7.40 3.54
CA TYR A 100 -1.92 -6.09 3.78
C TYR A 100 -2.82 -4.96 3.30
N GLY A 101 -3.15 -4.03 4.20
CA GLY A 101 -3.82 -2.78 3.85
C GLY A 101 -2.84 -1.70 3.41
N THR A 102 -3.25 -0.82 2.50
CA THR A 102 -2.41 0.29 2.04
C THR A 102 -2.70 1.56 2.83
N LEU A 103 -1.70 2.09 3.52
CA LEU A 103 -1.77 3.38 4.21
C LEU A 103 -1.21 4.49 3.33
N GLN A 104 -2.00 5.54 3.09
CA GLN A 104 -1.60 6.69 2.27
C GLN A 104 -1.20 7.89 3.16
N ALA A 105 0.10 8.11 3.35
CA ALA A 105 0.67 9.13 4.24
C ALA A 105 0.52 10.59 3.78
N TYR A 106 -0.04 10.84 2.58
CA TYR A 106 -0.44 12.18 2.15
C TYR A 106 -1.72 12.67 2.84
N LEU A 107 -2.52 11.76 3.42
CA LEU A 107 -3.73 12.11 4.17
C LEU A 107 -3.36 12.54 5.58
N LYS A 108 -3.93 13.65 6.04
CA LYS A 108 -3.70 14.20 7.39
C LYS A 108 -4.06 13.23 8.51
N ASP A 109 -4.98 12.29 8.24
CA ASP A 109 -5.48 11.31 9.20
C ASP A 109 -4.72 9.97 9.20
N ALA A 110 -3.71 9.81 8.33
CA ALA A 110 -3.09 8.51 8.08
C ALA A 110 -2.42 7.91 9.32
N LYS A 111 -1.61 8.70 10.02
CA LYS A 111 -0.93 8.25 11.25
C LYS A 111 -1.93 7.86 12.33
N GLU A 112 -2.99 8.65 12.51
CA GLU A 112 -4.01 8.40 13.52
C GLU A 112 -4.77 7.09 13.23
N ARG A 113 -5.20 6.86 11.98
CA ARG A 113 -5.82 5.60 11.56
C ARG A 113 -4.90 4.40 11.75
N LEU A 114 -3.61 4.53 11.44
CA LEU A 114 -2.62 3.48 11.68
C LEU A 114 -2.56 3.09 13.17
N LEU A 115 -2.46 4.09 14.06
CA LEU A 115 -2.42 3.87 15.51
C LEU A 115 -3.70 3.18 16.02
N LEU A 116 -4.86 3.64 15.56
CA LEU A 116 -6.15 3.06 15.98
C LEU A 116 -6.32 1.62 15.49
N ALA A 117 -5.98 1.34 14.23
CA ALA A 117 -6.08 0.01 13.65
C ALA A 117 -5.15 -0.98 14.35
N THR A 118 -3.87 -0.63 14.53
CA THR A 118 -2.89 -1.48 15.24
C THR A 118 -3.30 -1.73 16.69
N LYS A 119 -3.77 -0.70 17.41
CA LYS A 119 -4.27 -0.87 18.79
C LYS A 119 -5.49 -1.78 18.88
N ALA A 120 -6.40 -1.73 17.90
CA ALA A 120 -7.54 -2.64 17.85
C ALA A 120 -7.11 -4.08 17.53
N ALA A 121 -6.14 -4.23 16.62
CA ALA A 121 -5.57 -5.52 16.25
C ALA A 121 -4.86 -6.19 17.44
N ASP A 122 -4.10 -5.42 18.23
CA ASP A 122 -3.45 -5.90 19.46
C ASP A 122 -4.46 -6.48 20.46
N LYS A 123 -5.61 -5.81 20.64
CA LYS A 123 -6.69 -6.30 21.52
C LYS A 123 -7.33 -7.59 21.02
N MET A 124 -7.31 -7.82 19.71
CA MET A 124 -7.86 -9.03 19.08
C MET A 124 -6.81 -10.13 18.87
N GLY A 125 -5.52 -9.86 19.17
CA GLY A 125 -4.42 -10.78 18.89
C GLY A 125 -4.21 -11.07 17.41
N VAL A 126 -4.55 -10.11 16.53
CA VAL A 126 -4.42 -10.26 15.07
C VAL A 126 -3.20 -9.47 14.59
N PRO A 127 -2.23 -10.10 13.90
CA PRO A 127 -1.09 -9.38 13.35
C PRO A 127 -1.47 -8.55 12.11
N MET A 128 -0.95 -7.33 12.02
CA MET A 128 -1.27 -6.40 10.94
C MET A 128 -0.21 -6.39 9.84
N GLY A 129 -0.67 -6.44 8.59
CA GLY A 129 0.14 -6.15 7.41
C GLY A 129 -0.19 -4.76 6.87
N PHE A 130 0.81 -3.88 6.73
CA PHE A 130 0.62 -2.55 6.12
C PHE A 130 1.59 -2.29 4.97
N LYS A 131 1.08 -1.77 3.85
CA LYS A 131 1.88 -1.13 2.81
C LYS A 131 1.80 0.38 2.99
N VAL A 132 2.89 1.00 3.41
CA VAL A 132 2.96 2.46 3.59
C VAL A 132 3.41 3.11 2.28
N VAL A 133 2.57 4.01 1.76
CA VAL A 133 2.83 4.82 0.57
C VAL A 133 2.66 6.30 0.90
N ARG A 134 3.17 7.22 0.08
CA ARG A 134 2.75 8.62 0.17
C ARG A 134 1.30 8.77 -0.29
N GLY A 135 1.03 8.48 -1.56
CA GLY A 135 -0.30 8.59 -2.16
C GLY A 135 -0.18 8.88 -3.65
N ALA A 136 -1.26 8.67 -4.40
CA ALA A 136 -1.27 8.84 -5.86
C ALA A 136 -2.41 9.74 -6.37
N TYR A 137 -3.22 10.32 -5.47
CA TYR A 137 -4.46 11.02 -5.83
C TYR A 137 -4.52 12.47 -5.29
N MET A 138 -3.38 13.03 -4.84
CA MET A 138 -3.26 14.38 -4.24
C MET A 138 -4.00 15.47 -5.01
N SER A 139 -3.79 15.53 -6.34
CA SER A 139 -4.41 16.53 -7.22
C SER A 139 -5.94 16.40 -7.24
N SER A 140 -6.45 15.19 -7.38
CA SER A 140 -7.89 14.92 -7.43
C SER A 140 -8.57 15.20 -6.09
N GLU A 141 -7.94 14.80 -4.97
CA GLU A 141 -8.45 15.05 -3.63
C GLU A 141 -8.52 16.54 -3.29
N GLY A 142 -7.45 17.29 -3.61
CA GLY A 142 -7.42 18.74 -3.38
C GLY A 142 -8.46 19.49 -4.22
N LYS A 143 -8.66 19.09 -5.48
CA LYS A 143 -9.71 19.66 -6.35
C LYS A 143 -11.10 19.36 -5.82
N LEU A 144 -11.36 18.12 -5.39
CA LEU A 144 -12.65 17.71 -4.83
C LEU A 144 -12.98 18.53 -3.57
N ALA A 145 -12.06 18.59 -2.60
CA ALA A 145 -12.27 19.35 -1.37
C ALA A 145 -12.55 20.83 -1.66
N SER A 146 -11.80 21.44 -2.60
CA SER A 146 -12.00 22.83 -3.02
C SER A 146 -13.37 23.05 -3.65
N SER A 147 -13.82 22.13 -4.52
CA SER A 147 -15.14 22.22 -5.17
C SER A 147 -16.31 22.11 -4.19
N LEU A 148 -16.08 21.43 -3.06
CA LEU A 148 -17.06 21.28 -1.98
C LEU A 148 -16.93 22.38 -0.91
N GLY A 149 -16.00 23.34 -1.05
CA GLY A 149 -15.74 24.36 -0.03
C GLY A 149 -15.24 23.79 1.30
N CYS A 150 -14.70 22.57 1.30
CA CYS A 150 -14.25 21.85 2.47
C CYS A 150 -12.74 21.95 2.66
N LYS A 151 -12.25 21.70 3.88
CA LYS A 151 -10.80 21.60 4.13
C LYS A 151 -10.23 20.40 3.38
N SER A 152 -9.07 20.60 2.76
CA SER A 152 -8.35 19.55 2.06
C SER A 152 -7.97 18.41 3.01
N PRO A 153 -8.22 17.13 2.65
CA PRO A 153 -7.85 15.99 3.47
C PRO A 153 -6.34 15.68 3.41
N ILE A 154 -5.62 16.28 2.46
CA ILE A 154 -4.19 16.07 2.25
C ILE A 154 -3.37 17.11 3.01
N HIS A 155 -2.12 16.78 3.32
CA HIS A 155 -1.15 17.70 3.89
C HIS A 155 -0.97 18.97 3.05
N ASP A 156 -0.65 20.09 3.71
CA ASP A 156 -0.57 21.41 3.08
C ASP A 156 0.72 21.59 2.26
N CYS A 157 1.78 20.84 2.61
CA CYS A 157 3.02 20.79 1.86
C CYS A 157 3.57 19.36 1.71
N ILE A 158 4.56 19.20 0.82
CA ILE A 158 5.17 17.89 0.54
C ILE A 158 6.06 17.42 1.69
N GLU A 159 6.66 18.35 2.43
CA GLU A 159 7.48 18.12 3.61
C GLU A 159 6.66 17.46 4.71
N ASP A 160 5.43 17.91 4.94
CA ASP A 160 4.50 17.29 5.90
C ASP A 160 4.14 15.86 5.49
N THR A 161 3.93 15.61 4.19
CA THR A 161 3.70 14.25 3.68
C THR A 161 4.95 13.37 3.88
N HIS A 162 6.15 13.93 3.72
CA HIS A 162 7.40 13.21 3.97
C HIS A 162 7.56 12.89 5.45
N ALA A 163 7.27 13.85 6.33
CA ALA A 163 7.29 13.67 7.78
C ALA A 163 6.30 12.59 8.21
N CYS A 164 5.04 12.66 7.76
CA CYS A 164 4.03 11.64 8.07
C CYS A 164 4.44 10.25 7.56
N TYR A 165 4.99 10.14 6.35
CA TYR A 165 5.49 8.87 5.83
C TYR A 165 6.61 8.28 6.70
N ASN A 166 7.61 9.10 7.03
CA ASN A 166 8.76 8.68 7.83
C ASN A 166 8.35 8.29 9.26
N ASP A 167 7.40 9.02 9.85
CA ASP A 167 6.83 8.71 11.16
C ASP A 167 6.09 7.37 11.16
N CYS A 168 5.21 7.14 10.16
CA CYS A 168 4.49 5.88 10.01
C CYS A 168 5.46 4.72 9.77
N ALA A 169 6.51 4.92 8.97
CA ALA A 169 7.55 3.93 8.72
C ALA A 169 8.31 3.60 10.01
N SER A 170 8.77 4.61 10.75
CA SER A 170 9.48 4.42 12.03
C SER A 170 8.60 3.67 13.05
N PHE A 171 7.34 4.07 13.18
CA PHE A 171 6.38 3.41 14.07
C PHE A 171 6.20 1.92 13.71
N MET A 172 6.02 1.60 12.42
CA MET A 172 5.89 0.21 12.00
C MET A 172 7.18 -0.58 12.22
N LEU A 173 8.36 0.01 11.95
CA LEU A 173 9.64 -0.65 12.21
C LEU A 173 9.81 -1.04 13.69
N GLU A 174 9.40 -0.17 14.61
CA GLU A 174 9.42 -0.47 16.06
C GLU A 174 8.43 -1.57 16.44
N ARG A 175 7.25 -1.61 15.80
CA ARG A 175 6.24 -2.64 16.03
C ARG A 175 6.67 -4.00 15.53
N ILE A 176 7.12 -4.11 14.28
CA ILE A 176 7.51 -5.41 13.70
C ILE A 176 8.72 -6.02 14.42
N ALA A 177 9.58 -5.19 15.03
CA ALA A 177 10.75 -5.65 15.75
C ALA A 177 10.44 -6.35 17.08
N ASN A 178 9.28 -6.04 17.67
CA ASN A 178 8.85 -6.55 18.98
C ASN A 178 7.51 -7.31 18.90
N GLY A 179 6.96 -7.49 17.71
CA GLY A 179 5.63 -8.01 17.50
C GLY A 179 5.49 -8.79 16.22
N SER A 180 4.26 -9.13 15.89
CA SER A 180 3.86 -10.06 14.83
C SER A 180 3.44 -9.36 13.53
N ASP A 181 3.44 -8.03 13.53
CA ASP A 181 3.11 -7.21 12.37
C ASP A 181 4.15 -7.32 11.25
N ALA A 182 3.76 -6.88 10.05
CA ALA A 182 4.63 -6.77 8.89
C ALA A 182 4.36 -5.47 8.12
N VAL A 183 5.39 -4.97 7.43
CA VAL A 183 5.33 -3.70 6.71
C VAL A 183 6.05 -3.76 5.37
N VAL A 184 5.40 -3.19 4.36
CA VAL A 184 5.97 -2.85 3.06
C VAL A 184 6.16 -1.34 2.98
N LEU A 185 7.40 -0.87 2.90
CA LEU A 185 7.74 0.55 2.76
C LEU A 185 7.92 0.89 1.28
N ALA A 186 6.88 1.46 0.66
CA ALA A 186 6.92 1.82 -0.76
C ALA A 186 7.37 3.27 -0.96
N THR A 187 8.55 3.49 -1.53
CA THR A 187 9.11 4.83 -1.75
C THR A 187 10.18 4.86 -2.84
N HIS A 188 10.16 5.91 -3.66
CA HIS A 188 11.25 6.29 -4.56
C HIS A 188 12.17 7.37 -3.97
N ASN A 189 11.80 7.94 -2.82
CA ASN A 189 12.56 8.99 -2.17
C ASN A 189 13.76 8.36 -1.43
N MET A 190 14.96 8.73 -1.86
CA MET A 190 16.23 8.23 -1.32
C MET A 190 16.39 8.52 0.17
N GLU A 191 15.98 9.71 0.62
CA GLU A 191 16.11 10.11 2.02
C GLU A 191 15.18 9.30 2.94
N SER A 192 13.91 9.11 2.55
CA SER A 192 13.00 8.22 3.28
C SER A 192 13.54 6.78 3.33
N GLY A 193 14.09 6.28 2.23
CA GLY A 193 14.71 4.95 2.19
C GLY A 193 15.92 4.85 3.13
N ARG A 194 16.79 5.86 3.13
CA ARG A 194 17.95 5.95 4.01
C ARG A 194 17.56 6.02 5.49
N LEU A 195 16.55 6.80 5.84
CA LEU A 195 16.04 6.92 7.21
C LEU A 195 15.45 5.61 7.71
N ALA A 196 14.62 4.94 6.91
CA ALA A 196 14.05 3.64 7.26
C ALA A 196 15.13 2.56 7.41
N MET A 197 16.13 2.54 6.52
CA MET A 197 17.28 1.65 6.61
C MET A 197 18.09 1.90 7.89
N ALA A 198 18.40 3.16 8.20
CA ALA A 198 19.13 3.53 9.41
C ALA A 198 18.38 3.08 10.68
N LYS A 199 17.06 3.31 10.73
CA LYS A 199 16.21 2.87 11.84
C LYS A 199 16.16 1.35 11.96
N ALA A 200 16.09 0.62 10.85
CA ALA A 200 16.13 -0.84 10.85
C ALA A 200 17.48 -1.39 11.36
N HIS A 201 18.60 -0.73 11.03
CA HIS A 201 19.92 -1.09 11.58
C HIS A 201 20.02 -0.79 13.08
N GLU A 202 19.51 0.36 13.54
CA GLU A 202 19.46 0.74 14.96
C GLU A 202 18.70 -0.29 15.80
N ILE A 203 17.55 -0.75 15.30
CA ILE A 203 16.73 -1.79 15.94
C ILE A 203 17.40 -3.17 15.90
N GLY A 204 18.18 -3.42 14.84
CA GLY A 204 18.80 -4.71 14.52
C GLY A 204 18.07 -5.42 13.39
N VAL A 205 18.73 -5.53 12.23
CA VAL A 205 18.14 -6.06 10.98
C VAL A 205 17.51 -7.44 11.15
N GLY A 206 18.11 -8.31 11.96
CA GLY A 206 17.58 -9.66 12.22
C GLY A 206 16.16 -9.66 12.83
N LYS A 207 15.79 -8.62 13.58
CA LYS A 207 14.45 -8.50 14.18
C LYS A 207 13.37 -8.12 13.17
N VAL A 208 13.76 -7.53 12.04
CA VAL A 208 12.82 -6.98 11.06
C VAL A 208 12.88 -7.68 9.71
N HIS A 209 13.95 -8.43 9.42
CA HIS A 209 14.30 -8.88 8.07
C HIS A 209 13.17 -9.60 7.31
N GLN A 210 12.42 -10.48 7.98
CA GLN A 210 11.32 -11.22 7.35
C GLN A 210 9.99 -10.44 7.31
N LYS A 211 9.88 -9.39 8.13
CA LYS A 211 8.66 -8.59 8.34
C LYS A 211 8.72 -7.22 7.66
N LEU A 212 9.88 -6.88 7.08
CA LEU A 212 10.14 -5.63 6.39
C LEU A 212 10.49 -5.90 4.93
N GLU A 213 9.73 -5.27 4.04
CA GLU A 213 10.00 -5.23 2.62
C GLU A 213 10.02 -3.79 2.12
N PHE A 214 10.96 -3.44 1.25
CA PHE A 214 10.94 -2.19 0.52
C PHE A 214 10.36 -2.40 -0.86
N ALA A 215 9.49 -1.48 -1.31
CA ALA A 215 8.87 -1.59 -2.63
C ALA A 215 9.12 -0.33 -3.47
N GLN A 216 9.39 -0.54 -4.75
CA GLN A 216 9.46 0.52 -5.76
C GLN A 216 8.63 0.14 -6.98
N LEU A 217 8.21 1.13 -7.76
CA LEU A 217 7.61 0.85 -9.06
C LEU A 217 8.71 0.38 -10.02
N TYR A 218 8.37 -0.60 -10.86
CA TYR A 218 9.30 -1.10 -11.87
C TYR A 218 9.74 0.03 -12.82
N GLY A 219 11.05 0.16 -13.03
CA GLY A 219 11.65 1.23 -13.82
C GLY A 219 11.91 2.55 -13.08
N MET A 220 11.68 2.59 -11.76
CA MET A 220 11.92 3.78 -10.92
C MET A 220 12.85 3.47 -9.74
N ALA A 221 13.68 4.44 -9.37
CA ALA A 221 14.57 4.43 -8.20
C ALA A 221 15.46 3.18 -8.10
N GLU A 222 16.10 2.79 -9.22
CA GLU A 222 16.91 1.56 -9.28
C GLU A 222 18.14 1.63 -8.36
N SER A 223 18.73 2.82 -8.24
CA SER A 223 19.84 3.10 -7.32
C SER A 223 19.47 2.80 -5.86
N LEU A 224 18.27 3.23 -5.43
CA LEU A 224 17.74 2.94 -4.10
C LEU A 224 17.50 1.44 -3.92
N SER A 225 16.87 0.78 -4.90
CA SER A 225 16.60 -0.66 -4.84
C SER A 225 17.89 -1.47 -4.71
N PHE A 226 18.92 -1.15 -5.48
CA PHE A 226 20.23 -1.80 -5.40
C PHE A 226 20.88 -1.56 -4.03
N GLY A 227 20.86 -0.31 -3.54
CA GLY A 227 21.39 0.02 -2.22
C GLY A 227 20.73 -0.78 -1.11
N LEU A 228 19.40 -0.82 -1.08
CA LEU A 228 18.63 -1.58 -0.08
C LEU A 228 18.90 -3.09 -0.16
N LYS A 229 18.99 -3.65 -1.39
CA LYS A 229 19.26 -5.07 -1.57
C LYS A 229 20.68 -5.43 -1.11
N ASN A 230 21.67 -4.60 -1.43
CA ASN A 230 23.06 -4.78 -0.99
C ASN A 230 23.21 -4.65 0.53
N SER A 231 22.36 -3.85 1.18
CA SER A 231 22.26 -3.76 2.64
C SER A 231 21.50 -4.94 3.30
N GLY A 232 21.10 -5.94 2.51
CA GLY A 232 20.49 -7.17 3.02
C GLY A 232 18.98 -7.08 3.27
N PHE A 233 18.28 -6.09 2.70
CA PHE A 233 16.82 -5.98 2.82
C PHE A 233 16.09 -6.70 1.69
N GLN A 234 14.84 -7.08 1.95
CA GLN A 234 13.92 -7.53 0.91
C GLN A 234 13.46 -6.33 0.09
N VAL A 235 13.49 -6.48 -1.23
CA VAL A 235 13.12 -5.42 -2.17
C VAL A 235 12.23 -6.01 -3.26
N SER A 236 11.08 -5.39 -3.50
CA SER A 236 10.17 -5.77 -4.58
C SER A 236 9.93 -4.63 -5.58
N LYS A 237 9.55 -5.04 -6.79
CA LYS A 237 9.19 -4.15 -7.88
C LYS A 237 7.72 -4.33 -8.23
N TYR A 238 6.93 -3.29 -8.05
CA TYR A 238 5.54 -3.25 -8.47
C TYR A 238 5.49 -3.10 -10.00
N MET A 239 4.97 -4.12 -10.67
CA MET A 239 4.86 -4.17 -12.12
C MET A 239 3.38 -4.30 -12.51
N PRO A 240 2.80 -3.33 -13.24
CA PRO A 240 1.49 -3.53 -13.84
C PRO A 240 1.60 -4.59 -14.95
N PHE A 241 0.63 -5.50 -14.99
CA PHE A 241 0.55 -6.52 -16.03
C PHE A 241 -0.88 -6.61 -16.56
N GLY A 242 -1.05 -6.59 -17.88
CA GLY A 242 -2.35 -6.73 -18.54
C GLY A 242 -2.46 -5.96 -19.86
N PRO A 243 -3.62 -6.05 -20.53
CA PRO A 243 -3.94 -5.29 -21.73
C PRO A 243 -3.73 -3.78 -21.54
N ILE A 244 -3.26 -3.10 -22.59
CA ILE A 244 -2.92 -1.67 -22.55
C ILE A 244 -4.07 -0.79 -22.04
N GLN A 245 -5.31 -1.13 -22.41
CA GLN A 245 -6.50 -0.40 -22.02
C GLN A 245 -6.74 -0.43 -20.50
N LEU A 246 -6.42 -1.56 -19.84
CA LEU A 246 -6.58 -1.72 -18.40
C LEU A 246 -5.45 -1.05 -17.61
N VAL A 247 -4.24 -0.95 -18.19
CA VAL A 247 -3.09 -0.32 -17.54
C VAL A 247 -2.98 1.18 -17.81
N LEU A 248 -3.71 1.72 -18.79
CA LEU A 248 -3.64 3.14 -19.16
C LEU A 248 -3.88 4.11 -17.99
N PRO A 249 -4.89 3.92 -17.11
CA PRO A 249 -5.06 4.79 -15.95
C PRO A 249 -3.87 4.77 -14.98
N TYR A 250 -3.17 3.63 -14.87
CA TYR A 250 -1.93 3.55 -14.09
C TYR A 250 -0.81 4.35 -14.76
N LEU A 251 -0.63 4.21 -16.08
CA LEU A 251 0.39 4.94 -16.84
C LEU A 251 0.21 6.46 -16.75
N LEU A 252 -1.03 6.96 -16.78
CA LEU A 252 -1.32 8.39 -16.61
C LEU A 252 -0.88 8.89 -15.24
N ARG A 253 -1.18 8.17 -14.16
CA ARG A 253 -0.71 8.53 -12.81
C ARG A 253 0.81 8.52 -12.69
N ARG A 254 1.49 7.59 -13.38
CA ARG A 254 2.96 7.57 -13.46
C ARG A 254 3.52 8.74 -14.24
N ALA A 255 2.87 9.16 -15.31
CA ALA A 255 3.27 10.35 -16.05
C ALA A 255 3.14 11.60 -15.18
N GLU A 256 2.06 11.73 -14.41
CA GLU A 256 1.86 12.84 -13.47
C GLU A 256 2.88 12.86 -12.33
N GLU A 257 3.14 11.72 -11.69
CA GLU A 257 4.20 11.59 -10.66
C GLU A 257 5.56 12.01 -11.23
N ASN A 258 5.86 11.57 -12.46
CA ASN A 258 7.14 11.85 -13.10
C ASN A 258 7.28 13.28 -13.62
N ARG A 259 6.18 14.04 -13.79
CA ARG A 259 6.28 15.47 -14.14
C ARG A 259 7.06 16.26 -13.09
N GLY A 260 6.95 15.91 -11.81
CA GLY A 260 7.78 16.50 -10.74
C GLY A 260 9.23 15.98 -10.71
N LEU A 261 9.43 14.71 -11.07
CA LEU A 261 10.72 13.99 -11.07
C LEU A 261 11.60 14.24 -12.31
N LEU A 262 11.12 14.92 -13.35
CA LEU A 262 11.97 15.34 -14.47
C LEU A 262 13.15 16.24 -14.04
N SER A 263 13.12 16.80 -12.83
CA SER A 263 14.26 17.46 -12.17
C SER A 263 15.29 16.48 -11.58
N ALA A 264 14.88 15.31 -11.07
CA ALA A 264 15.73 14.31 -10.40
C ALA A 264 16.25 13.18 -11.32
N SER A 265 15.61 12.97 -12.48
CA SER A 265 15.97 11.93 -13.47
C SER A 265 17.38 12.05 -14.07
N SER A 266 18.01 13.23 -13.98
CA SER A 266 19.39 13.45 -14.45
C SER A 266 20.44 12.73 -13.60
N HIS A 267 20.14 12.50 -12.31
CA HIS A 267 21.08 11.92 -11.34
C HIS A 267 21.12 10.39 -11.42
N ASP A 268 19.94 9.74 -11.52
CA ASP A 268 19.85 8.28 -11.68
C ASP A 268 20.53 7.81 -12.96
N ARG A 269 20.36 8.54 -14.08
CA ARG A 269 21.01 8.22 -15.36
C ARG A 269 22.55 8.25 -15.29
N LYS A 270 23.12 9.14 -14.48
CA LYS A 270 24.58 9.25 -14.26
C LYS A 270 25.10 8.11 -13.39
N LEU A 271 24.42 7.81 -12.28
CA LEU A 271 24.82 6.75 -11.36
C LEU A 271 24.71 5.35 -11.99
N THR A 272 23.63 5.09 -12.75
CA THR A 272 23.49 3.85 -13.51
C THR A 272 24.63 3.71 -14.53
N ARG A 273 25.00 4.77 -15.26
CA ARG A 273 26.16 4.70 -16.17
C ARG A 273 27.47 4.43 -15.43
N LEU A 274 27.74 5.09 -14.31
CA LEU A 274 28.98 4.85 -13.55
C LEU A 274 29.11 3.39 -13.08
N PHE A 275 28.00 2.76 -12.70
CA PHE A 275 27.99 1.35 -12.29
C PHE A 275 28.17 0.38 -13.46
N TYR A 276 27.48 0.60 -14.59
CA TYR A 276 27.59 -0.31 -15.75
C TYR A 276 28.90 -0.18 -16.52
N TRP A 277 29.58 0.98 -16.45
CA TRP A 277 30.84 1.23 -17.15
C TRP A 277 32.07 1.21 -16.23
N GLY A 278 31.90 1.02 -14.92
CA GLY A 278 32.96 1.03 -13.92
C GLY A 278 33.54 -0.35 -13.56
N THR A 279 33.04 -1.42 -14.18
CA THR A 279 33.59 -2.79 -14.02
C THR A 279 34.24 -3.24 -15.32
N ASP A 280 35.49 -3.69 -15.24
CA ASP A 280 36.37 -4.06 -16.35
C ASP A 280 35.69 -4.91 -17.46
N PRO A 281 36.01 -4.70 -18.76
CA PRO A 281 35.30 -5.31 -19.89
C PRO A 281 35.59 -6.81 -20.12
N CYS A 282 36.29 -7.50 -19.22
CA CYS A 282 36.85 -8.83 -19.50
C CYS A 282 36.01 -10.03 -19.06
N PHE A 283 34.76 -9.86 -18.60
CA PHE A 283 33.90 -10.98 -18.17
C PHE A 283 32.53 -10.98 -18.87
N LEU A 284 32.51 -11.00 -20.20
CA LEU A 284 31.33 -11.41 -20.98
C LEU A 284 31.71 -12.53 -21.94
N GLY A 285 32.10 -13.67 -21.36
CA GLY A 285 32.21 -14.94 -22.04
C GLY A 285 30.89 -15.72 -21.91
N LEU A 286 30.16 -15.77 -23.02
CA LEU A 286 29.25 -16.84 -23.46
C LEU A 286 28.87 -17.92 -22.42
N LEU A 287 27.59 -17.95 -22.03
CA LEU A 287 26.92 -19.20 -21.69
C LEU A 287 25.54 -19.28 -22.41
N PRO A 288 25.18 -20.44 -23.00
CA PRO A 288 24.01 -20.59 -23.84
C PRO A 288 22.72 -20.65 -23.00
N TRP A 289 21.63 -20.17 -23.58
CA TRP A 289 20.27 -20.45 -23.14
C TRP A 289 20.05 -21.97 -23.05
N GLN A 290 20.10 -22.53 -21.84
CA GLN A 290 19.58 -23.85 -21.54
C GLN A 290 18.39 -23.71 -20.59
N SER A 291 17.25 -24.19 -21.08
CA SER A 291 16.01 -24.36 -20.35
C SER A 291 16.24 -25.23 -19.11
N THR A 292 16.11 -24.66 -17.93
CA THR A 292 15.76 -25.42 -16.73
C THR A 292 14.65 -24.68 -15.99
N ALA A 293 13.51 -25.36 -15.90
CA ALA A 293 12.39 -24.97 -15.08
C ALA A 293 12.78 -25.11 -13.60
N SER A 294 13.25 -24.02 -12.98
CA SER A 294 13.28 -23.81 -11.52
C SER A 294 13.88 -22.43 -11.21
N ALA A 295 13.15 -21.35 -11.51
CA ALA A 295 13.45 -20.00 -11.01
C ALA A 295 12.24 -19.06 -11.14
N ALA A 296 11.02 -19.57 -10.91
CA ALA A 296 9.81 -18.76 -10.85
C ALA A 296 9.31 -18.69 -9.40
N ALA A 297 10.10 -18.08 -8.54
CA ALA A 297 9.66 -17.66 -7.21
C ALA A 297 10.16 -16.24 -7.01
N LEU A 298 9.26 -15.35 -6.58
CA LEU A 298 9.45 -13.92 -6.29
C LEU A 298 9.34 -12.96 -7.49
N LEU A 299 8.11 -12.72 -7.95
CA LEU A 299 7.61 -11.38 -8.33
C LEU A 299 6.15 -11.50 -8.79
N THR A 300 5.23 -11.57 -7.82
CA THR A 300 3.80 -11.45 -8.12
C THR A 300 3.16 -10.49 -7.12
N VAL A 301 3.22 -9.19 -7.43
CA VAL A 301 2.33 -8.21 -6.79
C VAL A 301 1.10 -8.12 -7.69
N PHE A 302 0.05 -8.85 -7.33
CA PHE A 302 -1.23 -8.74 -8.02
C PHE A 302 -1.85 -7.37 -7.74
N LYS A 303 -2.02 -6.57 -8.79
CA LYS A 303 -2.98 -5.47 -8.78
C LYS A 303 -4.36 -6.07 -9.04
N ILE A 304 -5.20 -6.16 -8.02
CA ILE A 304 -6.61 -6.54 -8.18
C ILE A 304 -7.42 -5.24 -8.16
N VAL A 305 -7.79 -4.76 -9.34
CA VAL A 305 -8.84 -3.75 -9.47
C VAL A 305 -10.16 -4.51 -9.43
N LEU A 306 -10.91 -4.39 -8.33
CA LEU A 306 -12.29 -4.84 -8.27
C LEU A 306 -13.14 -3.82 -9.05
N LEU A 307 -13.34 -4.04 -10.35
CA LEU A 307 -14.35 -3.31 -11.11
C LEU A 307 -15.71 -4.02 -10.96
N PRO A 308 -16.82 -3.28 -10.79
CA PRO A 308 -18.13 -3.85 -11.03
C PRO A 308 -18.24 -4.27 -12.51
N SER A 309 -18.98 -5.36 -12.73
CA SER A 309 -19.29 -5.89 -14.06
C SER A 309 -19.91 -4.80 -14.92
N ALA A 310 -19.20 -4.34 -15.95
CA ALA A 310 -19.79 -3.54 -17.02
C ALA A 310 -20.52 -4.51 -17.96
N GLU A 311 -21.79 -4.78 -17.69
CA GLU A 311 -22.71 -5.26 -18.72
C GLU A 311 -23.20 -4.05 -19.53
N GLY A 312 -23.02 -4.09 -20.85
CA GLY A 312 -23.74 -3.23 -21.81
C GLY A 312 -22.90 -2.28 -22.65
N ILE A 313 -22.20 -2.79 -23.68
CA ILE A 313 -22.20 -2.31 -25.08
C ILE A 313 -22.10 -3.54 -25.98
#